data_AF-A0A0M0T5N4-F1
#
_entry.id   AF-A0A0M0T5N4-F1
#
_cell.length_a   1.000
_cell.length_b   1.000
_cell.length_c   1.000
_cell.angle_alpha   90.00
_cell.angle_beta   90.00
_cell.angle_gamma   90.00
#
_symmetry.space_group_name_H-M   'P 1'
#
loop_
_entity.id
_entity.type
_entity.pdbx_description
1 polymer ?
#
loop_
_entity_poly.entity_id
_entity_poly.type
_entity_poly.pdbx_seq_one_letter_code
_entity_poly.pdbx_strand_id
1 'polypeptide(L)'
;MDKLWLDLETYSETPIKNGTHAYAAHAEIMLFAWAIDDNPVQVWDVTSGTDIPTELRTALLDPNVILFAHNSHFDRTVLRCYWPGFDHDISRWRDTMVQALAHGLPGALGALCEVLGIPSDRAKDKEGKA
;
A
#
# COMPACT_ATOMS: atom_id res chain seq x y z
N MET A 1 -10.20 10.44 -13.47
CA MET A 1 -8.93 10.53 -12.74
C MET A 1 -8.84 9.23 -12.01
N ASP A 2 -7.99 8.35 -12.54
CA ASP A 2 -8.05 6.95 -12.20
C ASP A 2 -7.37 6.76 -10.83
N LYS A 3 -7.93 5.86 -10.03
CA LYS A 3 -7.44 5.56 -8.68
C LYS A 3 -6.62 4.28 -8.76
N LEU A 4 -5.37 4.33 -8.32
CA LEU A 4 -4.57 3.12 -8.10
C LEU A 4 -4.57 2.82 -6.60
N TRP A 5 -5.28 1.75 -6.21
CA TRP A 5 -5.16 1.17 -4.88
C TRP A 5 -3.91 0.32 -4.83
N LEU A 6 -3.15 0.41 -3.75
CA LEU A 6 -1.97 -0.42 -3.54
C LEU A 6 -1.77 -0.80 -2.07
N ASP A 7 -1.11 -1.94 -1.87
CA ASP A 7 -0.63 -2.44 -0.58
C ASP A 7 0.63 -3.30 -0.83
N LEU A 8 1.61 -3.23 0.08
CA LEU A 8 2.89 -3.94 -0.06
C LEU A 8 3.09 -4.94 1.07
N GLU A 9 3.44 -6.17 0.70
CA GLU A 9 3.97 -7.15 1.63
C GLU A 9 5.48 -7.15 1.54
N THR A 10 6.15 -6.95 2.68
CA THR A 10 7.59 -6.70 2.72
C THR A 10 8.31 -7.59 3.72
N TYR A 11 9.57 -7.87 3.43
CA TYR A 11 10.49 -8.52 4.36
C TYR A 11 11.69 -7.61 4.65
N SER A 12 12.16 -7.58 5.89
CA SER A 12 13.46 -7.01 6.25
C SER A 12 14.02 -7.76 7.45
N GLU A 13 15.33 -8.00 7.46
CA GLU A 13 16.02 -8.45 8.67
C GLU A 13 15.93 -7.41 9.80
N THR A 14 15.80 -6.13 9.44
CA THR A 14 15.57 -5.06 10.43
C THR A 14 14.13 -5.18 10.95
N PRO A 15 13.90 -5.33 12.26
CA PRO A 15 12.55 -5.38 12.80
C PRO A 15 11.79 -4.07 12.57
N ILE A 16 10.51 -4.13 12.18
CA ILE A 16 9.68 -2.94 11.93
C ILE A 16 9.53 -2.02 13.16
N LYS A 17 9.64 -2.58 14.37
CA LYS A 17 9.65 -1.84 15.64
C LYS A 17 10.83 -0.87 15.77
N ASN A 18 11.88 -1.02 14.96
CA ASN A 18 13.02 -0.11 14.90
C ASN A 18 12.72 1.16 14.07
N GLY A 19 11.49 1.27 13.52
CA GLY A 19 11.02 2.43 12.77
C GLY A 19 10.98 2.18 11.27
N THR A 20 9.98 2.77 10.60
CA THR A 20 9.71 2.56 9.17
C THR A 20 10.91 2.85 8.28
N HIS A 21 11.66 3.93 8.52
CA HIS A 21 12.81 4.28 7.68
C HIS A 21 13.97 3.28 7.81
N ALA A 22 14.28 2.84 9.04
CA ALA A 22 15.34 1.84 9.27
C ALA A 22 14.95 0.48 8.67
N TYR A 23 13.68 0.10 8.83
CA TYR A 23 13.11 -1.09 8.18
C TYR A 23 13.21 -0.99 6.65
N ALA A 24 12.68 0.08 6.06
CA ALA A 24 12.58 0.26 4.61
C ALA A 24 13.95 0.31 3.91
N ALA A 25 14.99 0.82 4.57
CA ALA A 25 16.34 0.85 4.02
C ALA A 25 16.91 -0.53 3.67
N HIS A 26 16.38 -1.58 4.29
CA HIS A 26 16.76 -2.98 4.07
C HIS A 26 15.56 -3.85 3.74
N ALA A 27 14.47 -3.25 3.26
CA ALA A 27 13.24 -3.97 2.96
C ALA A 27 13.25 -4.47 1.51
N GLU A 28 12.82 -5.70 1.34
CA GLU A 28 12.45 -6.31 0.07
C GLU A 28 10.94 -6.27 -0.06
N ILE A 29 10.43 -5.85 -1.23
CA ILE A 29 9.02 -6.01 -1.55
C ILE A 29 8.84 -7.45 -2.04
N MET A 30 7.97 -8.20 -1.37
CA MET A 30 7.67 -9.59 -1.68
C MET A 30 6.47 -9.67 -2.62
N LEU A 31 5.37 -9.02 -2.23
CA LEU A 31 4.14 -8.94 -3.01
C LEU A 31 3.72 -7.48 -3.15
N PHE A 32 3.21 -7.16 -4.34
CA PHE A 32 2.58 -5.87 -4.62
C PHE A 32 1.14 -6.13 -5.02
N ALA A 33 0.21 -5.90 -4.09
CA ALA A 33 -1.23 -5.96 -4.36
C ALA A 33 -1.72 -4.62 -4.89
N TRP A 34 -2.56 -4.63 -5.92
CA TRP A 34 -3.05 -3.41 -6.55
C TRP A 34 -4.38 -3.59 -7.28
N ALA A 35 -5.08 -2.48 -7.48
CA ALA A 35 -6.29 -2.42 -8.32
C ALA A 35 -6.44 -1.02 -8.94
N ILE A 36 -6.95 -0.97 -10.17
CA ILE A 36 -7.33 0.28 -10.84
C ILE A 36 -8.83 0.49 -10.67
N ASP A 37 -9.21 1.61 -10.07
CA ASP A 37 -10.58 1.98 -9.75
C ASP A 37 -11.33 0.87 -9.01
N ASP A 38 -12.27 0.21 -9.69
CA ASP A 38 -13.10 -0.87 -9.15
C ASP A 38 -12.83 -2.21 -9.88
N ASN A 39 -11.74 -2.29 -10.66
CA ASN A 39 -11.31 -3.53 -11.29
C ASN A 39 -10.85 -4.55 -10.23
N PRO A 40 -10.85 -5.86 -10.57
CA PRO A 40 -10.37 -6.90 -9.66
C PRO A 40 -8.96 -6.64 -9.15
N VAL A 41 -8.71 -6.97 -7.88
CA VAL A 41 -7.37 -6.92 -7.27
C VAL A 41 -6.44 -7.88 -8.01
N GLN A 42 -5.27 -7.38 -8.35
CA GLN A 42 -4.15 -8.13 -8.91
C GLN A 42 -3.01 -8.16 -7.89
N VAL A 43 -2.19 -9.21 -7.94
CA VAL A 43 -1.01 -9.34 -7.09
C VAL A 43 0.19 -9.66 -7.98
N TRP A 44 1.19 -8.79 -7.93
CA TRP A 44 2.49 -9.07 -8.53
C TRP A 44 3.40 -9.70 -7.48
N ASP A 45 3.84 -10.93 -7.73
CA ASP A 45 4.92 -11.57 -6.99
C ASP A 45 6.25 -11.00 -7.49
N VAL A 46 6.82 -10.09 -6.70
CA VAL A 46 8.08 -9.38 -7.02
C VAL A 46 9.28 -10.34 -6.94
N THR A 47 9.14 -11.46 -6.21
CA THR A 47 10.19 -12.47 -6.06
C THR A 47 10.26 -13.45 -7.22
N SER A 48 9.21 -13.51 -8.05
CA SER A 48 9.10 -14.44 -9.18
C SER A 48 10.12 -14.20 -10.30
N GLY A 49 10.83 -13.06 -10.28
CA GLY A 49 11.73 -12.63 -11.35
C GLY A 49 11.00 -12.12 -12.61
N THR A 50 9.67 -11.99 -12.56
CA THR A 50 8.90 -11.35 -13.62
C THR A 50 9.02 -9.83 -13.55
N ASP A 51 8.98 -9.17 -14.71
CA ASP A 51 8.92 -7.72 -14.78
C ASP A 51 7.61 -7.20 -14.16
N ILE A 52 7.65 -5.96 -13.68
CA ILE A 52 6.48 -5.24 -13.21
C ILE A 52 5.34 -5.29 -14.25
N PRO A 53 4.10 -5.65 -13.88
CA PRO A 53 2.97 -5.63 -14.79
C PRO A 53 2.83 -4.28 -15.49
N THR A 54 2.62 -4.29 -16.81
CA THR A 54 2.60 -3.07 -17.62
C THR A 54 1.54 -2.07 -17.16
N GLU A 55 0.35 -2.56 -16.79
CA GLU A 55 -0.74 -1.72 -16.29
C GLU A 55 -0.36 -1.05 -14.96
N LEU A 56 0.19 -1.81 -13.99
CA LEU A 56 0.70 -1.26 -12.73
C LEU A 56 1.78 -0.20 -12.97
N ARG A 57 2.77 -0.50 -13.82
CA ARG A 57 3.85 0.44 -14.15
C ARG A 57 3.31 1.71 -14.78
N THR A 58 2.35 1.59 -15.68
CA THR A 58 1.73 2.73 -16.38
C THR A 58 0.99 3.62 -15.38
N ALA A 59 0.18 3.03 -14.50
CA ALA A 59 -0.57 3.76 -13.49
C ALA A 59 0.33 4.45 -12.46
N LEU A 60 1.41 3.78 -12.02
CA LEU A 60 2.39 4.37 -11.11
C LEU A 60 3.08 5.60 -11.74
N LEU A 61 3.43 5.53 -13.03
CA LEU A 61 4.17 6.60 -13.71
C LEU A 61 3.29 7.75 -14.25
N ASP A 62 1.98 7.57 -14.36
CA ASP A 62 1.08 8.63 -14.80
C ASP A 62 0.81 9.64 -13.65
N PRO A 63 1.22 10.93 -13.81
CA PRO A 63 1.01 11.94 -12.78
C PRO A 63 -0.47 12.25 -12.51
N ASN A 64 -1.38 11.87 -13.42
CA ASN A 64 -2.82 12.08 -13.26
C ASN A 64 -3.50 10.94 -12.48
N VAL A 65 -2.80 9.84 -12.21
CA VAL A 65 -3.32 8.75 -11.37
C VAL A 65 -3.10 9.09 -9.90
N ILE A 66 -4.18 8.96 -9.12
CA ILE A 66 -4.15 9.18 -7.66
C ILE A 66 -3.90 7.84 -6.98
N LEU A 67 -2.89 7.82 -6.11
CA LEU A 67 -2.42 6.64 -5.40
C LEU A 67 -3.12 6.55 -4.04
N PHE A 68 -3.77 5.42 -3.78
CA PHE A 68 -4.47 5.15 -2.54
C PHE A 68 -3.78 4.02 -1.78
N ALA A 69 -3.50 4.25 -0.50
CA ALA A 69 -3.04 3.23 0.43
C ALA A 69 -3.65 3.48 1.82
N HIS A 70 -3.56 2.51 2.70
CA HIS A 70 -3.94 2.65 4.10
C HIS A 70 -2.68 2.68 4.96
N ASN A 71 -2.36 3.80 5.61
CA ASN A 71 -1.04 4.06 6.20
C ASN A 71 0.08 4.17 5.14
N SER A 72 -0.19 4.96 4.10
CA SER A 72 0.69 5.24 2.95
C SER A 72 2.10 5.70 3.33
N HIS A 73 2.31 6.23 4.55
CA HIS A 73 3.66 6.55 5.04
C HIS A 73 4.59 5.32 4.94
N PHE A 74 4.08 4.13 5.24
CA PHE A 74 4.84 2.89 5.14
C PHE A 74 5.22 2.58 3.69
N ASP A 75 4.21 2.40 2.82
CA ASP A 75 4.41 1.98 1.42
C ASP A 75 5.27 2.97 0.64
N ARG A 76 5.02 4.28 0.83
CA ARG A 76 5.80 5.34 0.18
C ARG A 76 7.26 5.31 0.59
N THR A 77 7.55 4.95 1.83
CA THR A 77 8.92 4.89 2.32
C THR A 77 9.63 3.67 1.76
N VAL A 78 8.98 2.50 1.74
CA VAL A 78 9.51 1.29 1.12
C VAL A 78 9.74 1.50 -0.38
N LEU A 79 8.76 2.03 -1.11
CA LEU A 79 8.89 2.31 -2.55
C LEU A 79 10.04 3.27 -2.86
N ARG A 80 10.32 4.24 -1.98
CA ARG A 80 11.43 5.19 -2.18
C ARG A 80 12.79 4.52 -2.09
N CYS A 81 12.92 3.51 -1.23
CA CYS A 81 14.13 2.71 -1.14
C CYS A 81 14.23 1.72 -2.31
N TYR A 82 13.12 1.06 -2.66
CA TYR A 82 13.06 0.06 -3.72
C TYR A 82 13.23 0.67 -5.13
N TRP A 83 12.60 1.81 -5.40
CA TRP A 83 12.62 2.47 -6.70
C TRP A 83 12.99 3.96 -6.59
N PRO A 84 14.29 4.30 -6.39
CA PRO A 84 14.72 5.69 -6.16
C PRO A 84 14.40 6.69 -7.28
N GLY A 85 14.20 6.20 -8.52
CA GLY A 85 13.83 7.03 -9.68
C GLY A 85 12.32 7.26 -9.83
N PHE A 86 11.49 6.72 -8.94
CA PHE A 86 10.04 6.94 -8.96
C PHE A 86 9.69 8.35 -8.44
N ASP A 87 8.76 9.02 -9.09
CA ASP A 87 8.25 10.31 -8.60
C ASP A 87 7.29 10.10 -7.42
N HIS A 88 7.75 10.47 -6.23
CA HIS A 88 7.00 10.37 -4.98
C HIS A 88 6.24 11.65 -4.62
N ASP A 89 5.79 12.45 -5.60
CA ASP A 89 4.95 13.62 -5.36
C ASP A 89 3.81 13.27 -4.39
N ILE A 90 3.88 13.85 -3.20
CA ILE A 90 2.93 13.62 -2.11
C ILE A 90 1.51 14.06 -2.50
N SER A 91 1.37 15.01 -3.44
CA SER A 91 0.07 15.52 -3.86
C SER A 91 -0.82 14.43 -4.50
N ARG A 92 -0.20 13.39 -5.06
CA ARG A 92 -0.86 12.23 -5.68
C ARG A 92 -1.37 11.20 -4.68
N TRP A 93 -0.96 11.26 -3.42
CA TRP A 93 -1.28 10.24 -2.43
C TRP A 93 -2.55 10.54 -1.64
N ARG A 94 -3.36 9.52 -1.40
CA ARG A 94 -4.52 9.53 -0.50
C ARG A 94 -4.37 8.40 0.50
N ASP A 95 -4.46 8.76 1.77
CA ASP A 95 -4.28 7.84 2.88
C ASP A 95 -5.60 7.67 3.64
N THR A 96 -6.16 6.47 3.55
CA THR A 96 -7.45 6.18 4.18
C THR A 96 -7.34 6.11 5.72
N MET A 97 -6.16 5.82 6.29
CA MET A 97 -5.92 5.93 7.73
C MET A 97 -5.95 7.39 8.17
N VAL A 98 -5.29 8.28 7.44
CA VAL A 98 -5.30 9.72 7.74
C VAL A 98 -6.71 10.28 7.62
N GLN A 99 -7.45 9.89 6.57
CA GLN A 99 -8.85 10.27 6.41
C GLN A 99 -9.70 9.81 7.60
N ALA A 100 -9.57 8.56 8.03
CA ALA A 100 -10.27 8.05 9.22
C ALA A 100 -9.96 8.88 10.47
N LEU A 101 -8.69 9.12 10.76
CA LEU A 101 -8.25 9.88 11.92
C LEU A 101 -8.77 11.33 11.89
N ALA A 102 -8.80 11.96 10.71
CA ALA A 102 -9.37 13.30 10.54
C ALA A 102 -10.88 13.37 10.86
N HIS A 103 -11.59 12.25 10.74
CA HIS A 103 -13.00 12.12 11.10
C HIS A 103 -13.24 11.57 12.53
N GLY A 104 -12.18 11.43 13.35
CA GLY A 104 -12.29 10.89 14.71
C GLY A 104 -12.56 9.37 14.74
N LEU A 105 -12.34 8.67 13.63
CA LEU A 105 -12.47 7.23 13.52
C LEU A 105 -11.14 6.52 13.89
N PRO A 106 -11.16 5.23 14.27
CA PRO A 106 -9.93 4.50 14.54
C PRO A 106 -9.03 4.42 13.31
N GLY A 107 -7.71 4.45 13.51
CA GLY A 107 -6.76 4.36 12.40
C GLY A 107 -6.55 2.94 11.87
N ALA A 108 -6.80 1.90 12.67
CA ALA A 108 -6.54 0.52 12.25
C ALA A 108 -7.63 0.03 11.27
N LEU A 109 -7.22 -0.44 10.08
CA LEU A 109 -8.13 -0.96 9.04
C LEU A 109 -9.16 -1.97 9.57
N GLY A 110 -8.75 -2.90 10.44
CA GLY A 110 -9.66 -3.87 11.04
C GLY A 110 -10.73 -3.23 11.92
N ALA A 111 -10.34 -2.26 12.76
CA ALA A 111 -11.29 -1.52 13.59
C ALA A 111 -12.21 -0.62 12.75
N LEU A 112 -11.71 -0.08 11.63
CA LEU A 112 -12.55 0.65 10.67
C LEU A 112 -13.61 -0.24 10.02
N CYS A 113 -13.23 -1.45 9.62
CA CYS A 113 -14.17 -2.42 9.07
C CYS A 113 -15.30 -2.72 10.07
N GLU A 114 -14.96 -2.88 11.35
CA GLU A 114 -15.95 -3.09 12.42
C GLU A 114 -16.90 -1.88 12.59
N VAL A 115 -16.35 -0.67 12.70
CA VAL A 115 -17.15 0.57 12.87
C VAL A 115 -18.04 0.86 11.67
N LEU A 116 -17.57 0.56 10.46
CA LEU A 116 -18.33 0.78 9.21
C LEU A 116 -19.30 -0.36 8.88
N GLY A 117 -19.34 -1.43 9.69
CA GLY A 117 -20.22 -2.57 9.46
C GLY A 117 -19.88 -3.36 8.19
N ILE A 118 -18.60 -3.43 7.82
CA ILE A 118 -18.13 -4.19 6.65
C ILE A 118 -18.30 -5.70 6.94
N PRO A 119 -18.97 -6.47 6.05
CA PRO A 119 -19.09 -7.92 6.18
C PRO A 119 -17.73 -8.61 6.33
N SER A 120 -17.67 -9.69 7.12
CA SER A 120 -16.40 -10.35 7.46
C SER A 120 -15.64 -10.94 6.28
N ASP A 121 -16.34 -11.32 5.20
CA ASP A 121 -15.77 -11.79 3.93
C ASP A 121 -15.11 -10.67 3.11
N ARG A 122 -15.33 -9.41 3.50
CA ARG A 122 -14.74 -8.21 2.87
C ARG A 122 -13.93 -7.36 3.84
N ALA A 123 -13.96 -7.71 5.12
CA ALA A 123 -13.19 -7.03 6.16
C ALA A 123 -11.72 -7.45 6.06
N LYS A 124 -10.85 -6.72 6.78
CA LYS A 124 -9.43 -7.08 6.88
C LYS A 124 -9.29 -8.55 7.31
N ASP A 125 -8.54 -9.32 6.52
CA ASP A 125 -8.20 -10.69 6.86
C ASP A 125 -7.42 -10.74 8.19
N LYS A 126 -7.81 -11.67 9.05
CA LYS A 126 -7.23 -11.85 10.39
C LYS A 126 -5.99 -12.74 10.35
N GLU A 127 -5.77 -13.51 9.28
CA GLU A 127 -4.63 -14.44 9.17
C GLU A 127 -3.27 -13.72 9.05
N GLY A 128 -3.24 -12.47 8.57
CA GLY A 128 -2.02 -11.64 8.51
C GLY A 128 -1.55 -11.03 9.83
N LYS A 129 -2.17 -11.37 10.98
CA LYS A 129 -1.69 -10.93 12.31
C LYS A 129 -0.73 -11.98 12.90
N ALA A 130 0.56 -11.86 12.59
CA ALA A 130 1.63 -12.49 13.35
C ALA A 130 2.16 -11.54 14.43
#